data_AF-A0A0G1QIH1-F1
#
_entry.id   AF-A0A0G1QIH1-F1
#
_cell.length_a   1.000
_cell.length_b   1.000
_cell.length_c   1.000
_cell.angle_alpha   90.00
_cell.angle_beta   90.00
_cell.angle_gamma   90.00
#
_symmetry.space_group_name_H-M   'P 1'
#
loop_
_entity.id
_entity.type
_entity.pdbx_description
1 polymer ?
#
loop_
_entity_poly.entity_id
_entity_poly.type
_entity_poly.pdbx_seq_one_letter_code
_entity_poly.pdbx_strand_id
1 'polypeptide(L)'
;MYLRVAPELYLKRLVIGGYERVFEIARNFRNEGMDQTHQPEFTMIEFYEAYADYHRIMDITEDLFKNVALKLNGNLKLKVEDKAIDLSGKWRRLTIDQALQEYAQIDWVTITDQEIKSILTQHKFKIAGVYSRSKALFAIFDHLVAPKLIQPTWVIDYPVEVSPLSKTHRSKKGRVERFEGYIGGKEICDGWSEIVSEKEQRERFENEQKNLKAGDDEAQPLDEEFLEALSYGCPPLGGIGIGIDRLVMFLTNTWSIREVIAFPLLRPEKSTDKITLSSAPSVEISHTVDQSAKSLFPGIFYAYTVIDNVDIKKTDTDLKKLTKEIIKKNTHEIETIGELKPIKGYREIFKKTGVWKLSRRPSPEALLRRLATGKGIYNINTAVDSYNLAVIETGIGLGGFNADRLTFPVTLRLTKKDETMHLLGDEEPTKVMAGEIAYADHYKLITLDLNYRDIDSTKITENTKKIILYADGAPGLSEEEVVGALQKGADYIQQFCGGNISPITVVR
;
A
#
# COMPACT_ATOMS: atom_id res chain seq x y z
N MET A 1 2.67 -0.92 -7.62
CA MET A 1 3.62 0.11 -7.13
C MET A 1 3.36 0.34 -5.65
N TYR A 2 4.39 0.70 -4.89
CA TYR A 2 4.30 1.08 -3.48
C TYR A 2 4.83 2.51 -3.34
N LEU A 3 4.23 3.31 -2.46
CA LEU A 3 4.89 4.53 -2.01
C LEU A 3 6.17 4.12 -1.27
N ARG A 4 7.28 4.79 -1.54
CA ARG A 4 8.56 4.40 -0.96
C ARG A 4 8.58 4.65 0.55
N VAL A 5 9.13 3.69 1.28
CA VAL A 5 9.46 3.83 2.70
C VAL A 5 10.85 4.46 2.89
N ALA A 6 11.72 4.32 1.89
CA ALA A 6 13.06 4.93 1.77
C ALA A 6 13.53 4.90 0.28
N PRO A 7 14.31 5.90 -0.19
CA PRO A 7 14.99 5.87 -1.49
C PRO A 7 16.29 5.03 -1.53
N GLU A 8 16.81 4.60 -0.38
CA GLU A 8 18.06 3.85 -0.19
C GLU A 8 18.46 2.92 -1.36
N LEU A 9 17.62 1.93 -1.71
CA LEU A 9 17.98 0.93 -2.71
C LEU A 9 18.19 1.54 -4.11
N TYR A 10 17.50 2.64 -4.43
CA TYR A 10 17.67 3.33 -5.71
C TYR A 10 18.93 4.22 -5.71
N LEU A 11 19.21 4.89 -4.59
CA LEU A 11 20.44 5.68 -4.46
C LEU A 11 21.69 4.78 -4.54
N LYS A 12 21.64 3.59 -3.95
CA LYS A 12 22.71 2.58 -4.11
C LYS A 12 22.88 2.13 -5.56
N ARG A 13 21.80 1.98 -6.33
CA ARG A 13 21.88 1.69 -7.78
C ARG A 13 22.61 2.80 -8.55
N LEU A 14 22.44 4.06 -8.16
CA LEU A 14 23.21 5.16 -8.76
C LEU A 14 24.71 5.04 -8.44
N VAL A 15 25.06 4.68 -7.20
CA VAL A 15 26.46 4.46 -6.81
C VAL A 15 27.08 3.30 -7.59
N ILE A 16 26.35 2.19 -7.73
CA ILE A 16 26.74 1.04 -8.58
C ILE A 16 26.93 1.49 -10.04
N GLY A 17 26.08 2.39 -10.52
CA GLY A 17 26.20 3.02 -11.84
C GLY A 17 27.36 4.02 -12.00
N GLY A 18 28.14 4.27 -10.95
CA GLY A 18 29.33 5.12 -10.98
C GLY A 18 29.17 6.52 -10.38
N TYR A 19 28.02 6.87 -9.81
CA TYR A 19 27.84 8.14 -9.09
C TYR A 19 28.38 8.03 -7.65
N GLU A 20 29.62 8.45 -7.44
CA GLU A 20 30.34 8.21 -6.17
C GLU A 20 29.77 8.95 -4.96
N ARG A 21 29.05 10.06 -5.15
CA ARG A 21 28.46 10.86 -4.07
C ARG A 21 27.08 11.33 -4.48
N VAL A 22 26.06 10.78 -3.84
CA VAL A 22 24.66 11.08 -4.16
C VAL A 22 23.90 11.44 -2.89
N PHE A 23 22.91 12.32 -3.02
CA PHE A 23 21.94 12.58 -1.96
C PHE A 23 20.57 12.87 -2.57
N GLU A 24 19.53 12.63 -1.80
CA GLU A 24 18.16 13.03 -2.13
C GLU A 24 17.50 13.63 -0.89
N ILE A 25 16.80 14.75 -1.06
CA ILE A 25 15.89 15.31 -0.04
C ILE A 25 14.48 15.15 -0.56
N ALA A 26 13.72 14.25 0.05
CA ALA A 26 12.38 13.98 -0.44
C ALA A 26 11.50 13.25 0.58
N ARG A 27 10.28 12.95 0.14
CA ARG A 27 9.26 12.34 1.00
C ARG A 27 9.36 10.82 1.08
N ASN A 28 9.19 10.31 2.29
CA ASN A 28 9.00 8.91 2.61
C ASN A 28 7.60 8.73 3.20
N PHE A 29 7.03 7.54 2.97
CA PHE A 29 5.68 7.19 3.39
C PHE A 29 5.73 5.89 4.20
N ARG A 30 5.29 5.94 5.46
CA ARG A 30 5.23 4.76 6.35
C ARG A 30 3.82 4.62 6.90
N ASN A 31 3.24 3.42 6.76
CA ASN A 31 1.90 3.14 7.24
C ASN A 31 1.91 2.80 8.75
N GLU A 32 2.37 3.76 9.54
CA GLU A 32 2.59 3.64 10.99
C GLU A 32 1.65 4.56 11.78
N GLY A 33 1.64 4.39 13.11
CA GLY A 33 0.87 5.26 14.01
C GLY A 33 1.38 6.71 14.00
N MET A 34 0.47 7.64 14.29
CA MET A 34 0.81 9.06 14.48
C MET A 34 0.97 9.41 15.95
N ASP A 35 2.07 10.09 16.28
CA ASP A 35 2.34 10.65 17.60
C ASP A 35 2.90 12.10 17.51
N GLN A 36 3.61 12.56 18.54
CA GLN A 36 4.21 13.89 18.58
C GLN A 36 5.46 14.04 17.70
N THR A 37 6.07 12.92 17.31
CA THR A 37 7.34 12.84 16.57
C THR A 37 7.24 12.06 15.25
N HIS A 38 6.10 11.42 14.98
CA HIS A 38 5.85 10.59 13.79
C HIS A 38 4.62 11.03 13.01
N GLN A 39 4.80 11.14 11.69
CA GLN A 39 3.77 11.38 10.69
C GLN A 39 3.91 10.32 9.59
N PRO A 40 2.81 9.86 8.95
CA PRO A 40 2.90 8.81 7.93
C PRO A 40 3.60 9.30 6.65
N GLU A 41 3.68 10.61 6.47
CA GLU A 41 4.42 11.28 5.42
C GLU A 41 5.41 12.25 6.07
N PHE A 42 6.71 12.07 5.79
CA PHE A 42 7.78 12.87 6.38
C PHE A 42 8.95 13.04 5.40
N THR A 43 9.78 14.04 5.64
CA THR A 43 10.90 14.42 4.78
C THR A 43 12.20 13.86 5.34
N MET A 44 12.93 13.13 4.51
CA MET A 44 14.27 12.63 4.81
C MET A 44 15.27 13.24 3.84
N ILE A 45 16.49 13.45 4.32
CA ILE A 45 17.67 13.43 3.45
C ILE A 45 18.36 12.08 3.62
N GLU A 46 18.63 11.42 2.51
CA GLU A 46 19.52 10.27 2.48
C GLU A 46 20.72 10.61 1.59
N PHE A 47 21.92 10.28 2.04
CA PHE A 47 23.13 10.45 1.23
C PHE A 47 24.07 9.26 1.35
N TYR A 48 24.80 9.02 0.27
CA TYR A 48 25.71 7.90 0.10
C TYR A 48 27.05 8.37 -0.48
N GLU A 49 28.16 7.90 0.08
CA GLU A 49 29.53 8.19 -0.37
C GLU A 49 30.29 6.89 -0.62
N ALA A 50 30.71 6.67 -1.86
CA ALA A 50 31.62 5.59 -2.23
C ALA A 50 32.97 5.76 -1.55
N TYR A 51 33.61 4.64 -1.27
CA TYR A 51 34.86 4.49 -0.52
C TYR A 51 34.81 5.03 0.92
N ALA A 52 33.61 5.24 1.48
CA ALA A 52 33.39 5.61 2.86
C ALA A 52 33.00 4.41 3.73
N ASP A 53 33.33 4.49 5.02
CA ASP A 53 32.74 3.66 6.06
C ASP A 53 31.93 4.53 7.03
N TYR A 54 31.24 3.89 7.97
CA TYR A 54 30.41 4.56 8.95
C TYR A 54 31.12 5.66 9.77
N HIS A 55 32.44 5.57 10.00
CA HIS A 55 33.19 6.65 10.67
C HIS A 55 33.28 7.90 9.82
N ARG A 56 33.53 7.74 8.51
CA ARG A 56 33.53 8.84 7.55
C ARG A 56 32.16 9.51 7.48
N ILE A 57 31.08 8.74 7.50
CA ILE A 57 29.71 9.29 7.46
C ILE A 57 29.37 10.04 8.75
N MET A 58 29.79 9.55 9.92
CA MET A 58 29.68 10.30 11.19
C MET A 58 30.41 11.64 11.13
N ASP A 59 31.65 11.68 10.62
CA ASP A 59 32.44 12.92 10.51
C ASP A 59 31.75 13.96 9.61
N ILE A 60 31.25 13.54 8.44
CA ILE A 60 30.51 14.41 7.51
C ILE A 60 29.24 14.95 8.16
N THR A 61 28.53 14.08 8.89
CA THR A 61 27.25 14.45 9.53
C THR A 61 27.46 15.44 10.66
N GLU A 62 28.51 15.28 11.49
CA GLU A 62 28.87 16.27 12.50
C GLU A 62 29.10 17.65 11.89
N ASP A 63 29.87 17.71 10.80
CA ASP A 63 30.17 18.96 10.10
C ASP A 63 28.90 19.58 9.49
N LEU A 64 28.01 18.76 8.91
CA LEU A 64 26.72 19.22 8.40
C LEU A 64 25.90 19.89 9.49
N PHE A 65 25.73 19.23 10.64
CA PHE A 65 24.93 19.76 11.76
C PHE A 65 25.53 21.06 12.30
N LYS A 66 26.86 21.13 12.48
CA LYS A 66 27.55 22.34 12.93
C LYS A 66 27.34 23.50 11.95
N ASN A 67 27.49 23.24 10.64
CA ASN A 67 27.31 24.26 9.62
C ASN A 67 25.88 24.79 9.57
N VAL A 68 24.88 23.90 9.62
CA VAL A 68 23.46 24.30 9.62
C VAL A 68 23.13 25.13 10.85
N ALA A 69 23.54 24.69 12.05
CA ALA A 69 23.32 25.44 13.29
C ALA A 69 23.99 26.83 13.27
N LEU A 70 25.24 26.93 12.79
CA LEU A 70 25.91 28.22 12.63
C LEU A 70 25.19 29.15 11.64
N LYS A 71 24.72 28.61 10.52
CA LYS A 71 24.05 29.41 9.49
C LYS A 71 22.67 29.93 9.92
N LEU A 72 21.93 29.14 10.69
CA LEU A 72 20.57 29.48 11.10
C LEU A 72 20.52 30.22 12.44
N ASN A 73 21.34 29.82 13.42
CA ASN A 73 21.28 30.33 14.79
C ASN A 73 22.48 31.23 15.17
N GLY A 74 23.50 31.31 14.31
CA GLY A 74 24.71 32.10 14.55
C GLY A 74 25.63 31.54 15.66
N ASN A 75 25.30 30.39 16.24
CA ASN A 75 26.06 29.76 17.31
C ASN A 75 25.91 28.22 17.26
N LEU A 76 26.77 27.52 18.01
CA LEU A 76 26.74 26.06 18.16
C LEU A 76 26.15 25.60 19.51
N LYS A 77 25.62 26.54 20.30
CA LYS A 77 25.06 26.29 21.62
C LYS A 77 23.55 26.43 21.56
N LEU A 78 22.87 25.29 21.41
CA LEU A 78 21.44 25.22 21.21
C LEU A 78 20.72 24.85 22.50
N LYS A 79 19.41 25.04 22.51
CA LYS A 79 18.54 24.55 23.57
C LYS A 79 17.65 23.46 23.01
N VAL A 80 17.61 22.32 23.69
CA VAL A 80 16.68 21.23 23.43
C VAL A 80 15.80 21.03 24.64
N GLU A 81 14.53 21.36 24.52
CA GLU A 81 13.59 21.52 25.64
C GLU A 81 14.19 22.49 26.67
N ASP A 82 14.67 21.95 27.77
CA ASP A 82 15.27 22.67 28.90
C ASP A 82 16.80 22.51 28.92
N LYS A 83 17.33 21.59 28.11
CA LYS A 83 18.72 21.13 28.13
C LYS A 83 19.59 22.03 27.25
N ALA A 84 20.73 22.44 27.78
CA ALA A 84 21.75 23.15 27.01
C ALA A 84 22.60 22.14 26.22
N ILE A 85 22.67 22.31 24.91
CA ILE A 85 23.39 21.44 23.97
C ILE A 85 24.55 22.22 23.36
N ASP A 86 25.74 21.61 23.32
CA ASP A 86 26.90 22.18 22.63
C ASP A 86 27.33 21.28 21.47
N LEU A 87 27.14 21.78 20.24
CA LEU A 87 27.52 21.09 19.01
C LEU A 87 28.99 21.27 18.65
N SER A 88 29.75 22.14 19.33
CA SER A 88 31.09 22.55 18.89
C SER A 88 32.18 21.48 19.03
N GLY A 89 31.99 20.53 19.93
CA GLY A 89 32.93 19.43 20.15
C GLY A 89 32.89 18.35 19.07
N LYS A 90 33.80 17.38 19.20
CA LYS A 90 33.61 16.07 18.56
C LYS A 90 32.56 15.30 19.34
N TRP A 91 31.62 14.68 18.64
CA TRP A 91 30.56 13.94 19.30
C TRP A 91 31.14 12.67 19.91
N ARG A 92 30.67 12.33 21.10
CA ARG A 92 31.15 11.15 21.82
C ARG A 92 30.73 9.90 21.04
N ARG A 93 31.64 8.94 20.84
CA ARG A 93 31.32 7.63 20.24
C ARG A 93 31.26 6.56 21.35
N LEU A 94 30.13 5.88 21.46
CA LEU A 94 29.90 4.81 22.43
C LEU A 94 29.38 3.57 21.73
N THR A 95 29.90 2.39 22.03
CA THR A 95 29.19 1.18 21.59
C THR A 95 27.88 1.05 22.37
N ILE A 96 26.87 0.41 21.78
CA ILE A 96 25.60 0.15 22.48
C ILE A 96 25.82 -0.60 23.82
N ASP A 97 26.81 -1.49 23.87
CA ASP A 97 27.20 -2.23 25.07
C ASP A 97 27.76 -1.28 26.15
N GLN A 98 28.64 -0.35 25.75
CA GLN A 98 29.18 0.66 26.65
C GLN A 98 28.08 1.58 27.17
N ALA A 99 27.12 1.95 26.31
CA ALA A 99 26.00 2.80 26.70
C ALA A 99 25.07 2.10 27.72
N LEU A 100 24.76 0.82 27.51
CA LEU A 100 24.01 0.01 28.48
C LEU A 100 24.76 -0.13 29.81
N GLN A 101 26.06 -0.41 29.75
CA GLN A 101 26.88 -0.54 30.95
C GLN A 101 26.94 0.77 31.74
N GLU A 102 27.17 1.90 31.06
CA GLU A 102 27.36 3.20 31.69
C GLU A 102 26.07 3.76 32.29
N TYR A 103 24.95 3.67 31.56
CA TYR A 103 23.72 4.36 31.93
C TYR A 103 22.64 3.47 32.56
N ALA A 104 22.74 2.14 32.39
CA ALA A 104 21.81 1.18 32.95
C ALA A 104 22.47 0.13 33.86
N GLN A 105 23.81 0.13 33.98
CA GLN A 105 24.57 -0.90 34.73
C GLN A 105 24.29 -2.32 34.22
N ILE A 106 24.02 -2.46 32.92
CA ILE A 106 23.74 -3.73 32.26
C ILE A 106 24.95 -4.10 31.40
N ASP A 107 25.61 -5.19 31.77
CA ASP A 107 26.64 -5.81 30.94
C ASP A 107 25.97 -6.72 29.90
N TRP A 108 26.22 -6.45 28.63
CA TRP A 108 25.62 -7.18 27.50
C TRP A 108 25.89 -8.69 27.54
N VAL A 109 27.09 -9.07 28.01
CA VAL A 109 27.58 -10.45 28.01
C VAL A 109 27.04 -11.20 29.23
N THR A 110 27.09 -10.59 30.42
CA THR A 110 26.79 -11.32 31.67
C THR A 110 25.33 -11.30 32.10
N ILE A 111 24.51 -10.37 31.61
CA ILE A 111 23.09 -10.31 31.98
C ILE A 111 22.35 -11.59 31.60
N THR A 112 21.49 -12.12 32.45
CA THR A 112 20.73 -13.34 32.18
C THR A 112 19.41 -13.04 31.46
N ASP A 113 18.87 -14.01 30.72
CA ASP A 113 17.57 -13.87 30.07
C ASP A 113 16.43 -13.64 31.06
N GLN A 114 16.56 -14.14 32.29
CA GLN A 114 15.58 -13.90 33.36
C GLN A 114 15.60 -12.44 33.80
N GLU A 115 16.78 -11.83 33.95
CA GLU A 115 16.94 -10.41 34.27
C GLU A 115 16.38 -9.52 33.15
N ILE A 116 16.69 -9.83 31.89
CA ILE A 116 16.14 -9.13 30.72
C ILE A 116 14.61 -9.15 30.75
N LYS A 117 14.00 -10.33 30.89
CA LYS A 117 12.53 -10.48 30.95
C LYS A 117 11.92 -9.74 32.14
N SER A 118 12.61 -9.73 33.28
CA SER A 118 12.19 -8.97 34.46
C SER A 118 12.15 -7.47 34.16
N ILE A 119 13.21 -6.91 33.56
CA ILE A 119 13.30 -5.48 33.21
C ILE A 119 12.17 -5.10 32.23
N LEU A 120 11.98 -5.89 31.18
CA LEU A 120 10.93 -5.67 30.18
C LEU A 120 9.53 -5.67 30.81
N THR A 121 9.27 -6.64 31.70
CA THR A 121 7.97 -6.78 32.38
C THR A 121 7.74 -5.63 33.36
N GLN A 122 8.75 -5.28 34.16
CA GLN A 122 8.69 -4.20 35.14
C GLN A 122 8.36 -2.86 34.49
N HIS A 123 8.99 -2.56 33.36
CA HIS A 123 8.80 -1.28 32.67
C HIS A 123 7.75 -1.33 31.55
N LYS A 124 7.16 -2.50 31.29
CA LYS A 124 6.19 -2.75 30.21
C LYS A 124 6.72 -2.38 28.82
N PHE A 125 8.01 -2.62 28.59
CA PHE A 125 8.63 -2.40 27.29
C PHE A 125 8.15 -3.45 26.29
N LYS A 126 7.87 -2.99 25.07
CA LYS A 126 7.48 -3.86 23.96
C LYS A 126 8.71 -4.19 23.13
N ILE A 127 8.78 -5.41 22.63
CA ILE A 127 9.78 -5.81 21.64
C ILE A 127 9.06 -5.87 20.30
N ALA A 128 9.69 -5.32 19.26
CA ALA A 128 9.20 -5.44 17.89
C ALA A 128 9.43 -6.86 17.34
N GLY A 129 8.39 -7.47 16.78
CA GLY A 129 8.44 -8.80 16.17
C GLY A 129 8.76 -9.94 17.16
N VAL A 130 9.47 -10.95 16.68
CA VAL A 130 9.83 -12.16 17.45
C VAL A 130 10.91 -11.85 18.49
N TYR A 131 10.76 -12.38 19.70
CA TYR A 131 11.75 -12.23 20.77
C TYR A 131 13.13 -12.74 20.34
N SER A 132 14.13 -11.90 20.49
CA SER A 132 15.54 -12.29 20.56
C SER A 132 16.22 -11.51 21.68
N ARG A 133 17.30 -12.07 22.23
CA ARG A 133 18.09 -11.40 23.28
C ARG A 133 18.60 -10.03 22.82
N SER A 134 19.06 -9.92 21.57
CA SER A 134 19.52 -8.67 20.97
C SER A 134 18.40 -7.63 20.84
N LYS A 135 17.23 -8.03 20.32
CA LYS A 135 16.05 -7.15 20.21
C LYS A 135 15.57 -6.66 21.58
N ALA A 136 15.60 -7.54 22.59
CA ALA A 136 15.25 -7.19 23.96
C ALA A 136 16.21 -6.17 24.60
N LEU A 137 17.52 -6.37 24.45
CA LEU A 137 18.51 -5.43 24.97
C LEU A 137 18.49 -4.09 24.23
N PHE A 138 18.21 -4.08 22.93
CA PHE A 138 17.98 -2.85 22.18
C PHE A 138 16.76 -2.08 22.70
N ALA A 139 15.63 -2.74 22.95
CA ALA A 139 14.45 -2.10 23.54
C ALA A 139 14.74 -1.52 24.95
N ILE A 140 15.56 -2.20 25.74
CA ILE A 140 16.02 -1.68 27.04
C ILE A 140 16.89 -0.44 26.86
N PHE A 141 17.82 -0.45 25.90
CA PHE A 141 18.65 0.70 25.58
C PHE A 141 17.79 1.90 25.16
N ASP A 142 16.85 1.70 24.23
CA ASP A 142 16.00 2.77 23.71
C ASP A 142 15.19 3.47 24.82
N HIS A 143 14.65 2.70 25.77
CA HIS A 143 13.85 3.27 26.85
C HIS A 143 14.64 3.75 28.08
N LEU A 144 15.75 3.12 28.43
CA LEU A 144 16.49 3.43 29.68
C LEU A 144 17.78 4.25 29.47
N VAL A 145 18.34 4.22 28.27
CA VAL A 145 19.65 4.83 27.97
C VAL A 145 19.48 6.03 27.05
N ALA A 146 18.77 5.91 25.92
CA ALA A 146 18.65 6.99 24.94
C ALA A 146 18.19 8.33 25.56
N PRO A 147 17.20 8.40 26.48
CA PRO A 147 16.79 9.65 27.11
C PRO A 147 17.87 10.37 27.94
N LYS A 148 18.93 9.65 28.33
CA LYS A 148 20.06 10.16 29.13
C LYS A 148 21.19 10.70 28.26
N LEU A 149 21.17 10.47 26.95
CA LEU A 149 22.19 10.95 26.00
C LEU A 149 21.93 12.42 25.65
N ILE A 150 22.28 13.31 26.58
CA ILE A 150 21.97 14.75 26.46
C ILE A 150 22.86 15.45 25.43
N GLN A 151 24.19 15.36 25.58
CA GLN A 151 25.11 15.95 24.61
C GLN A 151 25.18 15.10 23.33
N PRO A 152 25.58 15.69 22.19
CA PRO A 152 25.67 14.96 20.93
C PRO A 152 26.55 13.72 21.05
N THR A 153 25.93 12.56 20.80
CA THR A 153 26.55 11.25 21.02
C THR A 153 26.19 10.32 19.87
N TRP A 154 27.21 9.69 19.30
CA TRP A 154 27.07 8.56 18.40
C TRP A 154 27.03 7.28 19.21
N VAL A 155 25.98 6.49 19.02
CA VAL A 155 25.94 5.11 19.50
C VAL A 155 26.26 4.21 18.32
N ILE A 156 27.15 3.24 18.49
CA ILE A 156 27.74 2.45 17.39
C ILE A 156 27.74 0.94 17.68
N ASP A 157 28.01 0.15 16.65
CA ASP A 157 28.25 -1.29 16.70
C ASP A 157 27.03 -2.09 17.20
N TYR A 158 25.91 -1.92 16.49
CA TYR A 158 24.64 -2.57 16.80
C TYR A 158 24.70 -4.09 16.59
N PRO A 159 23.82 -4.86 17.27
CA PRO A 159 23.64 -6.27 16.98
C PRO A 159 23.14 -6.50 15.55
N VAL A 160 23.57 -7.63 14.98
CA VAL A 160 23.16 -8.06 13.65
C VAL A 160 21.65 -8.25 13.54
N GLU A 161 21.00 -8.76 14.58
CA GLU A 161 19.56 -9.11 14.55
C GLU A 161 18.62 -7.89 14.51
N VAL A 162 19.13 -6.68 14.75
CA VAL A 162 18.35 -5.42 14.67
C VAL A 162 18.77 -4.53 13.50
N SER A 163 19.66 -5.02 12.63
CA SER A 163 20.31 -4.20 11.60
C SER A 163 20.45 -4.99 10.28
N PRO A 164 19.33 -5.30 9.59
CA PRO A 164 19.32 -6.22 8.44
C PRO A 164 20.07 -5.69 7.22
N LEU A 165 20.21 -4.37 7.07
CA LEU A 165 20.85 -3.72 5.92
C LEU A 165 22.31 -3.30 6.16
N SER A 166 22.77 -3.40 7.40
CA SER A 166 24.09 -2.90 7.77
C SER A 166 25.16 -3.96 7.57
N LYS A 167 26.33 -3.54 7.08
CA LYS A 167 27.47 -4.42 6.86
C LYS A 167 27.90 -5.10 8.15
N THR A 168 28.16 -6.41 8.07
CA THR A 168 28.76 -7.16 9.19
C THR A 168 30.08 -6.51 9.62
N HIS A 169 30.27 -6.37 10.93
CA HIS A 169 31.42 -5.66 11.47
C HIS A 169 32.73 -6.41 11.19
N ARG A 170 33.74 -5.70 10.65
CA ARG A 170 35.00 -6.27 10.16
C ARG A 170 35.78 -7.13 11.18
N SER A 171 35.68 -6.79 12.48
CA SER A 171 36.42 -7.46 13.55
C SER A 171 35.58 -7.95 14.75
N LYS A 172 34.27 -7.71 14.79
CA LYS A 172 33.42 -7.99 15.96
C LYS A 172 32.28 -8.91 15.57
N LYS A 173 32.39 -10.18 15.97
CA LYS A 173 31.38 -11.20 15.66
C LYS A 173 30.03 -10.82 16.27
N GLY A 174 28.96 -10.96 15.48
CA GLY A 174 27.59 -10.66 15.92
C GLY A 174 27.24 -9.16 15.93
N ARG A 175 28.11 -8.29 15.43
CA ARG A 175 27.88 -6.84 15.30
C ARG A 175 27.87 -6.39 13.86
N VAL A 176 27.29 -5.22 13.61
CA VAL A 176 27.33 -4.51 12.34
C VAL A 176 28.00 -3.14 12.49
N GLU A 177 28.49 -2.57 11.39
CA GLU A 177 29.01 -1.21 11.33
C GLU A 177 27.87 -0.18 11.17
N ARG A 178 26.98 -0.11 12.16
CA ARG A 178 25.85 0.83 12.23
C ARG A 178 26.06 1.86 13.34
N PHE A 179 25.49 3.04 13.17
CA PHE A 179 25.44 4.09 14.17
C PHE A 179 24.12 4.87 14.16
N GLU A 180 23.70 5.34 15.34
CA GLU A 180 22.61 6.30 15.50
C GLU A 180 23.15 7.55 16.22
N GLY A 181 22.65 8.73 15.83
CA GLY A 181 23.02 10.02 16.42
C GLY A 181 21.98 10.50 17.42
N TYR A 182 22.39 10.72 18.67
CA TYR A 182 21.52 11.19 19.76
C TYR A 182 21.88 12.61 20.20
N ILE A 183 20.86 13.46 20.32
CA ILE A 183 20.99 14.81 20.90
C ILE A 183 19.78 15.11 21.79
N GLY A 184 20.02 15.60 23.01
CA GLY A 184 18.96 15.93 23.97
C GLY A 184 18.14 14.73 24.45
N GLY A 185 18.67 13.53 24.26
CA GLY A 185 18.02 12.25 24.57
C GLY A 185 17.11 11.71 23.47
N LYS A 186 17.25 12.20 22.23
CA LYS A 186 16.44 11.80 21.07
C LYS A 186 17.32 11.41 19.89
N GLU A 187 16.90 10.41 19.13
CA GLU A 187 17.53 9.98 17.88
C GLU A 187 17.21 10.97 16.74
N ILE A 188 18.24 11.47 16.07
CA ILE A 188 18.11 12.47 15.00
C ILE A 188 18.51 11.91 13.62
N CYS A 189 19.33 10.87 13.58
CA CYS A 189 19.78 10.22 12.34
C CYS A 189 20.29 8.80 12.59
N ASP A 190 20.28 7.97 11.55
CA ASP A 190 20.71 6.57 11.55
C ASP A 190 21.46 6.26 10.25
N GLY A 191 22.58 5.54 10.34
CA GLY A 191 23.44 5.24 9.22
C GLY A 191 24.41 4.10 9.47
N TRP A 192 25.09 3.65 8.41
CA TRP A 192 25.96 2.47 8.48
C TRP A 192 26.97 2.40 7.33
N SER A 193 27.94 1.51 7.47
CA SER A 193 28.67 0.94 6.33
C SER A 193 27.72 -0.01 5.60
N GLU A 194 27.60 0.14 4.29
CA GLU A 194 26.65 -0.61 3.47
C GLU A 194 27.11 -2.04 3.16
N ILE A 195 26.14 -2.94 3.05
CA ILE A 195 26.36 -4.25 2.45
C ILE A 195 26.57 -4.05 0.94
N VAL A 196 27.74 -4.47 0.46
CA VAL A 196 28.17 -4.35 -0.95
C VAL A 196 28.28 -5.71 -1.64
N SER A 197 28.10 -6.79 -0.88
CA SER A 197 28.13 -8.17 -1.36
C SER A 197 26.71 -8.64 -1.66
N GLU A 198 26.43 -9.01 -2.91
CA GLU A 198 25.15 -9.58 -3.32
C GLU A 198 24.79 -10.80 -2.47
N LYS A 199 25.75 -11.68 -2.21
CA LYS A 199 25.54 -12.89 -1.39
C LYS A 199 25.11 -12.55 0.03
N GLU A 200 25.81 -11.61 0.68
CA GLU A 200 25.45 -11.22 2.05
C GLU A 200 24.07 -10.56 2.06
N GLN A 201 23.77 -9.68 1.11
CA GLN A 201 22.47 -9.03 1.01
C GLN A 201 21.33 -10.03 0.76
N ARG A 202 21.55 -11.05 -0.09
CA ARG A 202 20.58 -12.11 -0.34
C ARG A 202 20.28 -12.89 0.93
N GLU A 203 21.32 -13.29 1.69
CA GLU A 203 21.15 -13.97 2.97
C GLU A 203 20.35 -13.12 3.98
N ARG A 204 20.51 -11.78 3.96
CA ARG A 204 19.69 -10.85 4.77
C ARG A 204 18.24 -10.85 4.32
N PHE A 205 17.97 -10.66 3.04
CA PHE A 205 16.60 -10.65 2.52
C PHE A 205 15.86 -11.97 2.73
N GLU A 206 16.53 -13.12 2.57
CA GLU A 206 15.92 -14.42 2.84
C GLU A 206 15.56 -14.60 4.32
N ASN A 207 16.36 -14.04 5.23
CA ASN A 207 16.03 -14.04 6.66
C ASN A 207 14.87 -13.10 6.98
N GLU A 208 14.83 -11.92 6.36
CA GLU A 208 13.69 -11.00 6.49
C GLU A 208 12.40 -11.62 5.93
N GLN A 209 12.44 -12.34 4.80
CA GLN A 209 11.28 -13.10 4.33
C GLN A 209 10.81 -14.17 5.32
N LYS A 210 11.72 -14.82 6.04
CA LYS A 210 11.35 -15.77 7.11
C LYS A 210 10.69 -15.05 8.28
N ASN A 211 11.19 -13.86 8.66
CA ASN A 211 10.60 -13.02 9.69
C ASN A 211 9.19 -12.56 9.29
N LEU A 212 9.00 -12.14 8.03
CA LEU A 212 7.70 -11.78 7.46
C LEU A 212 6.71 -12.94 7.55
N LYS A 213 7.13 -14.15 7.16
CA LYS A 213 6.31 -15.38 7.28
C LYS A 213 5.99 -15.74 8.74
N ALA A 214 6.83 -15.32 9.68
CA ALA A 214 6.62 -15.49 11.11
C ALA A 214 5.75 -14.37 11.74
N GLY A 215 5.25 -13.42 10.94
CA GLY A 215 4.36 -12.35 11.38
C GLY A 215 5.05 -11.04 11.75
N ASP A 216 6.28 -10.81 11.29
CA ASP A 216 6.96 -9.51 11.41
C ASP A 216 6.59 -8.61 10.22
N ASP A 217 5.55 -7.80 10.37
CA ASP A 217 4.99 -6.94 9.30
C ASP A 217 5.97 -5.84 8.83
N GLU A 218 7.04 -5.57 9.59
CA GLU A 218 8.09 -4.59 9.25
C GLU A 218 9.27 -5.21 8.49
N ALA A 219 9.28 -6.54 8.32
CA ALA A 219 10.37 -7.23 7.66
C ALA A 219 10.49 -6.86 6.18
N GLN A 220 11.73 -6.74 5.70
CA GLN A 220 11.99 -6.23 4.37
C GLN A 220 11.65 -7.24 3.27
N PRO A 221 10.98 -6.82 2.18
CA PRO A 221 10.77 -7.68 1.02
C PRO A 221 12.09 -7.92 0.28
N LEU A 222 12.16 -9.06 -0.40
CA LEU A 222 13.30 -9.37 -1.27
C LEU A 222 13.18 -8.61 -2.58
N ASP A 223 14.26 -7.92 -2.97
CA ASP A 223 14.37 -7.17 -4.22
C ASP A 223 15.44 -7.81 -5.12
N GLU A 224 15.01 -8.66 -6.06
CA GLU A 224 15.93 -9.33 -7.00
C GLU A 224 16.66 -8.34 -7.92
N GLU A 225 16.03 -7.22 -8.30
CA GLU A 225 16.66 -6.21 -9.16
C GLU A 225 17.78 -5.48 -8.41
N PHE A 226 17.63 -5.29 -7.09
CA PHE A 226 18.70 -4.73 -6.26
C PHE A 226 19.87 -5.72 -6.10
N LEU A 227 19.57 -7.01 -5.92
CA LEU A 227 20.60 -8.05 -5.89
C LEU A 227 21.34 -8.15 -7.22
N GLU A 228 20.63 -8.08 -8.35
CA GLU A 228 21.24 -8.01 -9.67
C GLU A 228 22.15 -6.79 -9.78
N ALA A 229 21.68 -5.60 -9.36
CA ALA A 229 22.50 -4.39 -9.34
C ALA A 229 23.80 -4.60 -8.54
N LEU A 230 23.72 -5.14 -7.32
CA LEU A 230 24.89 -5.43 -6.48
C LEU A 230 25.87 -6.39 -7.16
N SER A 231 25.38 -7.32 -7.98
CA SER A 231 26.21 -8.29 -8.70
C SER A 231 27.13 -7.67 -9.76
N TYR A 232 26.79 -6.49 -10.30
CA TYR A 232 27.67 -5.73 -11.20
C TYR A 232 28.87 -5.10 -10.46
N GLY A 233 28.82 -5.06 -9.12
CA GLY A 233 29.86 -4.55 -8.25
C GLY A 233 29.49 -3.21 -7.61
N CYS A 234 29.49 -3.18 -6.29
CA CYS A 234 29.32 -1.97 -5.50
C CYS A 234 30.65 -1.66 -4.77
N PRO A 235 31.21 -0.44 -4.89
CA PRO A 235 32.38 -0.06 -4.11
C PRO A 235 32.04 -0.08 -2.61
N PRO A 236 33.03 -0.14 -1.69
CA PRO A 236 32.78 0.14 -0.28
C PRO A 236 31.96 1.42 -0.15
N LEU A 237 30.90 1.40 0.64
CA LEU A 237 29.91 2.47 0.64
C LEU A 237 29.47 2.76 2.06
N GLY A 238 29.31 4.03 2.39
CA GLY A 238 28.68 4.48 3.62
C GLY A 238 27.42 5.29 3.31
N GLY A 239 26.39 5.11 4.12
CA GLY A 239 25.10 5.78 3.96
C GLY A 239 24.52 6.26 5.29
N ILE A 240 23.63 7.24 5.23
CA ILE A 240 22.87 7.74 6.38
C ILE A 240 21.53 8.33 5.92
N GLY A 241 20.51 8.17 6.76
CA GLY A 241 19.25 8.91 6.71
C GLY A 241 19.15 9.92 7.86
N ILE A 242 18.75 11.15 7.53
CA ILE A 242 18.47 12.20 8.51
C ILE A 242 17.04 12.70 8.30
N GLY A 243 16.23 12.62 9.35
CA GLY A 243 14.87 13.18 9.34
C GLY A 243 14.92 14.70 9.32
N ILE A 244 14.56 15.31 8.19
CA ILE A 244 14.56 16.77 8.05
C ILE A 244 13.56 17.39 9.00
N ASP A 245 12.37 16.80 9.19
CA ASP A 245 11.37 17.33 10.12
C ASP A 245 11.91 17.31 11.57
N ARG A 246 12.56 16.21 11.99
CA ARG A 246 13.21 16.11 13.30
C ARG A 246 14.38 17.08 13.44
N LEU A 247 15.16 17.29 12.38
CA LEU A 247 16.25 18.28 12.37
C LEU A 247 15.70 19.71 12.54
N VAL A 248 14.61 20.05 11.86
CA VAL A 248 13.94 21.35 12.03
C VAL A 248 13.43 21.49 13.46
N MET A 249 12.72 20.49 13.99
CA MET A 249 12.27 20.44 15.39
C MET A 249 13.41 20.70 16.38
N PHE A 250 14.55 20.05 16.17
CA PHE A 250 15.75 20.24 16.99
C PHE A 250 16.30 21.67 16.91
N LEU A 251 16.42 22.24 15.70
CA LEU A 251 17.00 23.57 15.49
C LEU A 251 16.08 24.72 15.95
N THR A 252 14.76 24.53 15.87
CA THR A 252 13.76 25.51 16.30
C THR A 252 13.31 25.31 17.75
N ASN A 253 13.79 24.25 18.42
CA ASN A 253 13.35 23.83 19.75
C ASN A 253 11.83 23.59 19.83
N THR A 254 11.28 22.97 18.78
CA THR A 254 9.86 22.66 18.61
C THR A 254 9.65 21.14 18.73
N TRP A 255 8.94 20.67 19.76
CA TRP A 255 8.84 19.23 20.06
C TRP A 255 7.53 18.58 19.64
N SER A 256 6.89 19.15 18.61
CA SER A 256 5.76 18.57 17.91
C SER A 256 6.05 18.60 16.41
N ILE A 257 6.12 17.45 15.77
CA ILE A 257 6.32 17.34 14.32
C ILE A 257 5.22 18.06 13.53
N ARG A 258 4.03 18.22 14.14
CA ARG A 258 2.90 18.94 13.55
C ARG A 258 3.12 20.43 13.43
N GLU A 259 4.06 21.00 14.19
CA GLU A 259 4.37 22.42 14.15
C GLU A 259 5.45 22.76 13.10
N VAL A 260 6.12 21.74 12.55
CA VAL A 260 7.15 21.92 11.51
C VAL A 260 6.66 21.48 10.12
N ILE A 261 5.49 20.84 10.04
CA ILE A 261 4.82 20.46 8.79
C ILE A 261 3.62 21.39 8.58
N ALA A 262 3.53 22.04 7.41
CA ALA A 262 2.47 23.01 7.13
C ALA A 262 1.06 22.41 7.18
N PHE A 263 0.91 21.14 6.74
CA PHE A 263 -0.35 20.41 6.73
C PHE A 263 -0.14 19.00 7.30
N PRO A 264 -0.02 18.86 8.64
CA PRO A 264 0.20 17.55 9.25
C PRO A 264 -1.07 16.71 9.13
N LEU A 265 -0.93 15.39 8.98
CA LEU A 265 -2.10 14.52 9.02
C LEU A 265 -2.71 14.58 10.43
N LEU A 266 -4.01 14.86 10.46
CA LEU A 266 -4.79 14.91 11.69
C LEU A 266 -5.68 13.68 11.79
N ARG A 267 -5.98 13.27 13.02
CA ARG A 267 -7.03 12.27 13.23
C ARG A 267 -8.37 12.90 12.83
N PRO A 268 -9.22 12.19 12.06
CA PRO A 268 -10.57 12.66 11.78
C PRO A 268 -11.29 12.98 13.09
N GLU A 269 -12.01 14.09 13.14
CA GLU A 269 -12.87 14.41 14.28
C GLU A 269 -13.91 13.29 14.44
N LYS A 270 -14.11 12.83 15.68
CA LYS A 270 -15.27 11.97 16.00
C LYS A 270 -16.50 12.86 15.94
N SER A 271 -17.28 12.80 14.87
CA SER A 271 -18.49 13.62 14.76
C SER A 271 -19.48 13.26 15.89
N THR A 272 -19.64 14.14 16.87
CA THR A 272 -20.73 14.07 17.85
C THR A 272 -21.99 14.83 17.43
N ASP A 273 -21.97 15.47 16.26
CA ASP A 273 -23.15 16.14 15.70
C ASP A 273 -23.66 15.39 14.48
N LYS A 274 -24.97 15.12 14.47
CA LYS A 274 -25.74 14.83 13.25
C LYS A 274 -25.70 16.09 12.38
N ILE A 275 -24.57 16.31 11.70
CA ILE A 275 -24.48 17.31 10.65
C ILE A 275 -25.40 16.84 9.54
N THR A 276 -26.49 17.57 9.34
CA THR A 276 -27.30 17.49 8.13
C THR A 276 -26.36 17.94 7.01
N LEU A 277 -25.80 16.98 6.27
CA LEU A 277 -24.83 17.23 5.21
C LEU A 277 -25.48 18.12 4.13
N SER A 278 -25.20 19.42 4.17
CA SER A 278 -25.21 20.23 2.96
C SER A 278 -24.01 19.78 2.12
N SER A 279 -24.29 19.11 1.01
CA SER A 279 -23.40 18.73 -0.10
C SER A 279 -21.90 19.03 0.11
N ALA A 280 -21.16 18.01 0.53
CA ALA A 280 -19.70 17.99 0.40
C ALA A 280 -19.29 18.13 -1.08
N PRO A 281 -18.13 18.73 -1.40
CA PRO A 281 -17.65 18.78 -2.78
C PRO A 281 -17.44 17.35 -3.28
N SER A 282 -18.13 17.02 -4.37
CA SER A 282 -18.04 15.74 -5.04
C SER A 282 -16.58 15.48 -5.45
N VAL A 283 -15.98 14.39 -4.95
CA VAL A 283 -14.93 13.71 -5.71
C VAL A 283 -15.55 13.43 -7.07
N GLU A 284 -15.06 14.09 -8.12
CA GLU A 284 -15.60 13.96 -9.46
C GLU A 284 -15.39 12.50 -9.87
N ILE A 285 -16.49 11.72 -9.84
CA ILE A 285 -16.51 10.35 -10.33
C ILE A 285 -16.25 10.44 -11.83
N SER A 286 -15.00 10.24 -12.22
CA SER A 286 -14.55 10.40 -13.61
C SER A 286 -14.49 9.04 -14.29
N HIS A 287 -15.11 8.96 -15.47
CA HIS A 287 -15.18 7.76 -16.28
C HIS A 287 -14.85 8.09 -17.72
N THR A 288 -14.09 7.22 -18.37
CA THR A 288 -13.73 7.40 -19.78
C THR A 288 -13.77 6.08 -20.55
N VAL A 289 -13.83 6.18 -21.87
CA VAL A 289 -13.53 5.08 -22.80
C VAL A 289 -12.24 5.47 -23.53
N ASP A 290 -11.24 4.60 -23.48
CA ASP A 290 -9.95 4.85 -24.12
C ASP A 290 -10.01 4.69 -25.64
N GLN A 291 -9.11 5.38 -26.34
CA GLN A 291 -9.02 5.32 -27.79
C GLN A 291 -8.74 3.89 -28.30
N SER A 292 -8.03 3.05 -27.53
CA SER A 292 -7.82 1.64 -27.88
C SER A 292 -9.13 0.87 -28.02
N ALA A 293 -10.07 1.04 -27.09
CA ALA A 293 -11.38 0.42 -27.15
C ALA A 293 -12.23 1.00 -28.28
N LYS A 294 -12.26 2.33 -28.43
CA LYS A 294 -13.02 3.01 -29.51
C LYS A 294 -12.57 2.60 -30.90
N SER A 295 -11.26 2.39 -31.08
CA SER A 295 -10.69 2.01 -32.37
C SER A 295 -11.09 0.60 -32.78
N LEU A 296 -11.15 -0.34 -31.82
CA LEU A 296 -11.55 -1.73 -32.09
C LEU A 296 -13.08 -1.89 -32.16
N PHE A 297 -13.80 -1.08 -31.39
CA PHE A 297 -15.26 -1.09 -31.28
C PHE A 297 -15.82 0.34 -31.41
N PRO A 298 -16.01 0.82 -32.65
CA PRO A 298 -16.64 2.12 -32.88
C PRO A 298 -18.04 2.16 -32.26
N GLY A 299 -18.29 3.15 -31.40
CA GLY A 299 -19.56 3.28 -30.69
C GLY A 299 -19.68 2.40 -29.45
N ILE A 300 -18.60 1.83 -28.93
CA ILE A 300 -18.60 1.21 -27.61
C ILE A 300 -18.84 2.27 -26.53
N PHE A 301 -19.70 1.93 -25.58
CA PHE A 301 -20.06 2.79 -24.47
C PHE A 301 -20.43 1.92 -23.27
N TYR A 302 -20.61 2.54 -22.12
CA TYR A 302 -21.22 1.90 -20.97
C TYR A 302 -22.00 2.93 -20.17
N ALA A 303 -22.88 2.47 -19.29
CA ALA A 303 -23.57 3.33 -18.33
C ALA A 303 -23.17 2.94 -16.91
N TYR A 304 -23.21 3.89 -15.97
CA TYR A 304 -23.05 3.60 -14.56
C TYR A 304 -23.98 4.43 -13.67
N THR A 305 -24.26 3.90 -12.49
CA THR A 305 -24.87 4.64 -11.37
C THR A 305 -24.21 4.24 -10.07
N VAL A 306 -24.34 5.10 -9.06
CA VAL A 306 -23.85 4.87 -7.71
C VAL A 306 -25.04 4.75 -6.77
N ILE A 307 -25.03 3.70 -5.96
CA ILE A 307 -26.06 3.42 -4.96
C ILE A 307 -25.40 3.51 -3.60
N ASP A 308 -25.73 4.56 -2.85
CA ASP A 308 -25.11 4.86 -1.55
C ASP A 308 -26.03 4.49 -0.39
N ASN A 309 -25.45 4.23 0.78
CA ASN A 309 -26.14 3.77 1.99
C ASN A 309 -26.90 2.44 1.83
N VAL A 310 -26.29 1.47 1.14
CA VAL A 310 -26.86 0.12 1.03
C VAL A 310 -26.65 -0.71 2.31
N ASP A 311 -27.61 -1.57 2.61
CA ASP A 311 -27.55 -2.60 3.64
C ASP A 311 -27.59 -4.00 3.00
N ILE A 312 -26.39 -4.55 2.75
CA ILE A 312 -26.23 -5.83 2.05
C ILE A 312 -26.29 -6.98 3.05
N LYS A 313 -27.10 -7.99 2.75
CA LYS A 313 -27.25 -9.21 3.55
C LYS A 313 -26.77 -10.42 2.76
N LYS A 314 -26.43 -11.49 3.48
CA LYS A 314 -26.04 -12.75 2.84
C LYS A 314 -27.17 -13.35 2.00
N THR A 315 -28.40 -13.27 2.48
CA THR A 315 -29.59 -13.77 1.79
C THR A 315 -30.82 -12.98 2.20
N ASP A 316 -31.79 -12.87 1.29
CA ASP A 316 -33.13 -12.36 1.57
C ASP A 316 -34.20 -13.34 1.07
N THR A 317 -35.27 -13.54 1.85
CA THR A 317 -36.30 -14.54 1.54
C THR A 317 -37.20 -14.10 0.40
N ASP A 318 -37.52 -12.81 0.32
CA ASP A 318 -38.40 -12.27 -0.71
C ASP A 318 -37.65 -12.11 -2.04
N LEU A 319 -36.36 -11.76 -1.99
CA LEU A 319 -35.46 -11.84 -3.14
C LEU A 319 -35.44 -13.26 -3.72
N LYS A 320 -35.27 -14.30 -2.88
CA LYS A 320 -35.29 -15.69 -3.34
C LYS A 320 -36.62 -16.11 -3.98
N LYS A 321 -37.76 -15.59 -3.49
CA LYS A 321 -39.07 -15.83 -4.12
C LYS A 321 -39.13 -15.17 -5.50
N LEU A 322 -38.75 -13.89 -5.57
CA LEU A 322 -38.72 -13.14 -6.83
C LEU A 322 -37.77 -13.79 -7.86
N THR A 323 -36.59 -14.24 -7.42
CA THR A 323 -35.65 -14.98 -8.27
C THR A 323 -36.32 -16.17 -8.95
N LYS A 324 -37.09 -16.97 -8.21
CA LYS A 324 -37.79 -18.14 -8.77
C LYS A 324 -38.84 -17.72 -9.81
N GLU A 325 -39.57 -16.63 -9.56
CA GLU A 325 -40.57 -16.11 -10.49
C GLU A 325 -39.93 -15.59 -11.79
N ILE A 326 -38.83 -14.84 -11.68
CA ILE A 326 -38.09 -14.31 -12.83
C ILE A 326 -37.49 -15.43 -13.65
N ILE A 327 -36.86 -16.43 -13.03
CA ILE A 327 -36.31 -17.60 -13.74
C ILE A 327 -37.42 -18.32 -14.52
N LYS A 328 -38.60 -18.51 -13.92
CA LYS A 328 -39.73 -19.16 -14.59
C LYS A 328 -40.24 -18.37 -15.79
N LYS A 329 -40.20 -17.03 -15.74
CA LYS A 329 -40.64 -16.15 -16.84
C LYS A 329 -39.59 -16.03 -17.96
N ASN A 330 -38.31 -16.21 -17.65
CA ASN A 330 -37.18 -15.97 -18.56
C ASN A 330 -36.42 -17.26 -18.88
N THR A 331 -37.16 -18.34 -19.14
CA THR A 331 -36.57 -19.61 -19.55
C THR A 331 -36.28 -19.58 -21.05
N HIS A 332 -35.04 -19.85 -21.43
CA HIS A 332 -34.61 -19.94 -22.81
C HIS A 332 -34.12 -21.36 -23.12
N GLU A 333 -34.36 -21.81 -24.36
CA GLU A 333 -33.70 -23.00 -24.88
C GLU A 333 -32.19 -22.72 -25.07
N ILE A 334 -31.34 -23.69 -24.75
CA ILE A 334 -29.88 -23.53 -24.71
C ILE A 334 -29.34 -23.09 -26.09
N GLU A 335 -29.98 -23.55 -27.15
CA GLU A 335 -29.67 -23.32 -28.55
C GLU A 335 -29.95 -21.86 -28.96
N THR A 336 -31.01 -21.25 -28.42
CA THR A 336 -31.51 -19.92 -28.82
C THR A 336 -30.88 -18.77 -28.04
N ILE A 337 -30.28 -19.00 -26.87
CA ILE A 337 -29.64 -17.95 -26.05
C ILE A 337 -28.61 -17.14 -26.85
N GLY A 338 -27.86 -17.82 -27.72
CA GLY A 338 -26.85 -17.17 -28.55
C GLY A 338 -27.41 -16.22 -29.60
N GLU A 339 -28.72 -16.27 -29.83
CA GLU A 339 -29.42 -15.49 -30.84
C GLU A 339 -30.01 -14.19 -30.29
N LEU A 340 -30.09 -14.07 -28.97
CA LEU A 340 -30.53 -12.88 -28.25
C LEU A 340 -29.69 -11.67 -28.65
N LYS A 341 -30.35 -10.53 -28.88
CA LYS A 341 -29.73 -9.31 -29.39
C LYS A 341 -28.52 -8.87 -28.56
N PRO A 342 -28.58 -8.74 -27.21
CA PRO A 342 -27.40 -8.39 -26.42
C PRO A 342 -26.26 -9.41 -26.55
N ILE A 343 -26.60 -10.71 -26.53
CA ILE A 343 -25.62 -11.80 -26.59
C ILE A 343 -24.86 -11.79 -27.92
N LYS A 344 -25.53 -11.49 -29.04
CA LYS A 344 -24.87 -11.31 -30.34
C LYS A 344 -23.79 -10.22 -30.29
N GLY A 345 -24.10 -9.07 -29.69
CA GLY A 345 -23.16 -7.96 -29.52
C GLY A 345 -21.94 -8.35 -28.69
N TYR A 346 -22.14 -8.98 -27.52
CA TYR A 346 -21.02 -9.43 -26.69
C TYR A 346 -20.16 -10.51 -27.36
N ARG A 347 -20.80 -11.44 -28.09
CA ARG A 347 -20.08 -12.46 -28.87
C ARG A 347 -19.21 -11.84 -29.95
N GLU A 348 -19.65 -10.74 -30.58
CA GLU A 348 -18.83 -10.00 -31.54
C GLU A 348 -17.58 -9.43 -30.88
N ILE A 349 -17.72 -8.82 -29.70
CA ILE A 349 -16.60 -8.31 -28.90
C ILE A 349 -15.60 -9.43 -28.62
N PHE A 350 -16.07 -10.56 -28.08
CA PHE A 350 -15.21 -11.70 -27.75
C PHE A 350 -14.49 -12.29 -28.96
N LYS A 351 -15.14 -12.32 -30.12
CA LYS A 351 -14.52 -12.78 -31.37
C LYS A 351 -13.45 -11.81 -31.85
N LYS A 352 -13.70 -10.50 -31.80
CA LYS A 352 -12.76 -9.46 -32.22
C LYS A 352 -11.54 -9.34 -31.29
N THR A 353 -11.69 -9.54 -29.99
CA THR A 353 -10.56 -9.57 -29.05
C THR A 353 -9.82 -10.92 -29.01
N GLY A 354 -10.29 -11.93 -29.75
CA GLY A 354 -9.66 -13.25 -29.80
C GLY A 354 -9.87 -14.13 -28.56
N VAL A 355 -10.72 -13.71 -27.62
CA VAL A 355 -11.01 -14.47 -26.38
C VAL A 355 -12.10 -15.53 -26.56
N TRP A 356 -12.81 -15.52 -27.69
CA TRP A 356 -13.90 -16.46 -27.98
C TRP A 356 -13.43 -17.92 -27.95
N LYS A 357 -13.91 -18.68 -26.95
CA LYS A 357 -13.64 -20.12 -26.78
C LYS A 357 -14.91 -20.81 -26.29
N LEU A 358 -15.06 -22.11 -26.57
CA LEU A 358 -16.20 -22.89 -26.05
C LEU A 358 -16.31 -22.86 -24.51
N SER A 359 -15.19 -22.66 -23.82
CA SER A 359 -15.09 -22.55 -22.37
C SER A 359 -15.27 -21.12 -21.81
N ARG A 360 -15.20 -20.08 -22.66
CA ARG A 360 -15.24 -18.67 -22.24
C ARG A 360 -16.34 -17.92 -22.99
N ARG A 361 -17.40 -17.56 -22.28
CA ARG A 361 -18.60 -16.91 -22.83
C ARG A 361 -18.86 -15.58 -22.12
N PRO A 362 -19.53 -14.61 -22.77
CA PRO A 362 -19.99 -13.40 -22.09
C PRO A 362 -20.75 -13.70 -20.80
N SER A 363 -20.58 -12.86 -19.79
CA SER A 363 -21.23 -12.99 -18.47
C SER A 363 -22.75 -13.24 -18.55
N PRO A 364 -23.55 -12.44 -19.29
CA PRO A 364 -25.00 -12.69 -19.42
C PRO A 364 -25.30 -14.02 -20.12
N GLU A 365 -24.51 -14.43 -21.12
CA GLU A 365 -24.71 -15.72 -21.79
C GLU A 365 -24.44 -16.89 -20.84
N ALA A 366 -23.37 -16.79 -20.04
CA ALA A 366 -23.01 -17.82 -19.07
C ALA A 366 -24.10 -17.99 -18.01
N LEU A 367 -24.68 -16.88 -17.53
CA LEU A 367 -25.79 -16.90 -16.57
C LEU A 367 -27.07 -17.53 -17.16
N LEU A 368 -27.49 -17.10 -18.35
CA LEU A 368 -28.70 -17.63 -19.00
C LEU A 368 -28.55 -19.13 -19.32
N ARG A 369 -27.38 -19.58 -19.79
CA ARG A 369 -27.13 -21.01 -20.03
C ARG A 369 -27.15 -21.82 -18.75
N ARG A 370 -26.61 -21.28 -17.66
CA ARG A 370 -26.66 -21.93 -16.35
C ARG A 370 -28.11 -22.19 -15.91
N LEU A 371 -28.98 -21.21 -16.10
CA LEU A 371 -30.42 -21.35 -15.84
C LEU A 371 -31.09 -22.40 -16.73
N ALA A 372 -30.83 -22.36 -18.04
CA ALA A 372 -31.38 -23.34 -18.98
C ALA A 372 -30.94 -24.78 -18.68
N THR A 373 -29.77 -24.98 -18.07
CA THR A 373 -29.32 -26.31 -17.58
C THR A 373 -29.85 -26.70 -16.20
N GLY A 374 -30.76 -25.91 -15.60
CA GLY A 374 -31.36 -26.20 -14.30
C GLY A 374 -30.45 -25.95 -13.09
N LYS A 375 -29.28 -25.32 -13.26
CA LYS A 375 -28.28 -25.09 -12.19
C LYS A 375 -28.57 -23.88 -11.31
N GLY A 376 -29.65 -23.12 -11.59
CA GLY A 376 -30.02 -21.90 -10.87
C GLY A 376 -29.00 -20.76 -11.00
N ILE A 377 -29.21 -19.67 -10.26
CA ILE A 377 -28.23 -18.58 -10.14
C ILE A 377 -27.19 -18.88 -9.05
N TYR A 378 -26.08 -18.13 -9.05
CA TYR A 378 -25.19 -18.07 -7.89
C TYR A 378 -25.91 -17.34 -6.74
N ASN A 379 -25.71 -17.78 -5.50
CA ASN A 379 -26.20 -17.09 -4.31
C ASN A 379 -25.01 -16.45 -3.60
N ILE A 380 -24.80 -15.16 -3.81
CA ILE A 380 -23.60 -14.44 -3.33
C ILE A 380 -23.95 -13.57 -2.12
N ASN A 381 -24.78 -12.56 -2.36
CA ASN A 381 -25.37 -11.64 -1.38
C ASN A 381 -26.53 -10.88 -2.04
N THR A 382 -27.32 -10.15 -1.26
CA THR A 382 -28.54 -9.49 -1.76
C THR A 382 -28.28 -8.50 -2.90
N ALA A 383 -27.16 -7.79 -2.93
CA ALA A 383 -26.86 -6.85 -4.00
C ALA A 383 -26.46 -7.55 -5.31
N VAL A 384 -25.56 -8.53 -5.23
CA VAL A 384 -25.10 -9.30 -6.40
C VAL A 384 -26.23 -10.10 -7.01
N ASP A 385 -27.03 -10.75 -6.16
CA ASP A 385 -28.17 -11.53 -6.60
C ASP A 385 -29.24 -10.63 -7.24
N SER A 386 -29.42 -9.39 -6.75
CA SER A 386 -30.37 -8.41 -7.27
C SER A 386 -30.05 -7.95 -8.70
N TYR A 387 -28.83 -7.47 -8.98
CA TYR A 387 -28.53 -7.02 -10.34
C TYR A 387 -28.49 -8.20 -11.33
N ASN A 388 -28.15 -9.42 -10.88
CA ASN A 388 -28.24 -10.61 -11.71
C ASN A 388 -29.68 -10.91 -12.18
N LEU A 389 -30.71 -10.51 -11.43
CA LEU A 389 -32.10 -10.59 -11.90
C LEU A 389 -32.35 -9.69 -13.11
N ALA A 390 -31.83 -8.46 -13.08
CA ALA A 390 -31.93 -7.55 -14.23
C ALA A 390 -31.17 -8.09 -15.45
N VAL A 391 -30.01 -8.73 -15.25
CA VAL A 391 -29.27 -9.43 -16.31
C VAL A 391 -30.12 -10.54 -16.94
N ILE A 392 -30.84 -11.33 -16.14
CA ILE A 392 -31.68 -12.42 -16.63
C ILE A 392 -32.83 -11.90 -17.48
N GLU A 393 -33.47 -10.81 -17.08
CA GLU A 393 -34.62 -10.25 -17.80
C GLU A 393 -34.23 -9.48 -19.07
N THR A 394 -33.03 -8.91 -19.11
CA THR A 394 -32.62 -8.00 -20.19
C THR A 394 -31.57 -8.61 -21.13
N GLY A 395 -30.80 -9.58 -20.64
CA GLY A 395 -29.63 -10.14 -21.33
C GLY A 395 -28.43 -9.18 -21.39
N ILE A 396 -28.50 -8.00 -20.76
CA ILE A 396 -27.43 -7.00 -20.73
C ILE A 396 -26.53 -7.26 -19.52
N GLY A 397 -25.21 -7.20 -19.73
CA GLY A 397 -24.22 -7.42 -18.67
C GLY A 397 -24.24 -6.30 -17.65
N LEU A 398 -24.38 -6.65 -16.38
CA LEU A 398 -24.26 -5.74 -15.24
C LEU A 398 -23.14 -6.23 -14.32
N GLY A 399 -22.32 -5.30 -13.82
CA GLY A 399 -21.27 -5.58 -12.85
C GLY A 399 -21.27 -4.56 -11.72
N GLY A 400 -21.33 -5.07 -10.48
CA GLY A 400 -21.34 -4.25 -9.28
C GLY A 400 -20.01 -4.33 -8.54
N PHE A 401 -19.51 -3.16 -8.11
CA PHE A 401 -18.24 -3.06 -7.39
C PHE A 401 -18.40 -2.18 -6.14
N ASN A 402 -17.59 -2.46 -5.12
CA ASN A 402 -17.47 -1.58 -3.96
C ASN A 402 -16.82 -0.25 -4.40
N ALA A 403 -17.62 0.82 -4.42
CA ALA A 403 -17.18 2.12 -4.92
C ALA A 403 -16.05 2.73 -4.08
N ASP A 404 -16.01 2.43 -2.78
CA ASP A 404 -14.97 2.93 -1.87
C ASP A 404 -13.61 2.24 -2.08
N ARG A 405 -13.57 1.17 -2.89
CA ARG A 405 -12.36 0.42 -3.26
C ARG A 405 -11.87 0.74 -4.67
N LEU A 406 -12.57 1.62 -5.38
CA LEU A 406 -12.18 2.11 -6.70
C LEU A 406 -11.42 3.41 -6.59
N THR A 407 -10.54 3.61 -7.56
CA THR A 407 -9.92 4.90 -7.82
C THR A 407 -10.42 5.44 -9.16
N PHE A 408 -10.35 6.76 -9.36
CA PHE A 408 -10.84 7.39 -10.58
C PHE A 408 -9.68 8.09 -11.31
N PRO A 409 -9.71 8.19 -12.65
CA PRO A 409 -10.80 7.74 -13.52
C PRO A 409 -10.87 6.22 -13.70
N VAL A 410 -12.09 5.69 -13.85
CA VAL A 410 -12.29 4.33 -14.37
C VAL A 410 -12.39 4.40 -15.89
N THR A 411 -11.58 3.60 -16.57
CA THR A 411 -11.40 3.64 -18.02
C THR A 411 -11.74 2.28 -18.62
N LEU A 412 -12.64 2.26 -19.60
CA LEU A 412 -12.85 1.09 -20.47
C LEU A 412 -11.78 1.11 -21.57
N ARG A 413 -10.89 0.11 -21.57
CA ARG A 413 -9.74 0.05 -22.49
C ARG A 413 -9.38 -1.38 -22.87
N LEU A 414 -8.46 -1.52 -23.81
CA LEU A 414 -7.81 -2.81 -24.04
C LEU A 414 -6.71 -3.08 -23.00
N THR A 415 -6.53 -4.34 -22.65
CA THR A 415 -5.45 -4.80 -21.78
C THR A 415 -4.11 -4.71 -22.51
N LYS A 416 -3.06 -4.40 -21.77
CA LYS A 416 -1.69 -4.27 -22.25
C LYS A 416 -0.93 -5.58 -22.02
N LYS A 417 0.21 -5.70 -22.69
CA LYS A 417 1.12 -6.82 -22.48
C LYS A 417 1.59 -6.83 -21.02
N ASP A 418 1.70 -8.03 -20.45
CA ASP A 418 2.22 -8.29 -19.10
C ASP A 418 1.35 -7.72 -17.95
N GLU A 419 0.12 -7.29 -18.22
CA GLU A 419 -0.84 -6.98 -17.16
C GLU A 419 -1.27 -8.26 -16.41
N THR A 420 -1.41 -8.11 -15.10
CA THR A 420 -1.90 -9.15 -14.21
C THR A 420 -3.08 -8.62 -13.40
N MET A 421 -3.92 -9.55 -12.92
CA MET A 421 -5.00 -9.21 -12.01
C MET A 421 -5.24 -10.34 -11.02
N HIS A 422 -5.54 -9.98 -9.78
CA HIS A 422 -5.87 -10.93 -8.72
C HIS A 422 -7.39 -11.16 -8.72
N LEU A 423 -7.81 -12.25 -9.34
CA LEU A 423 -9.22 -12.53 -9.58
C LEU A 423 -9.88 -13.10 -8.33
N LEU A 424 -11.21 -13.01 -8.31
CA LEU A 424 -12.03 -13.65 -7.29
C LEU A 424 -11.69 -15.15 -7.17
N GLY A 425 -11.11 -15.51 -6.02
CA GLY A 425 -10.78 -16.89 -5.67
C GLY A 425 -9.41 -17.38 -6.12
N ASP A 426 -8.61 -16.54 -6.78
CA ASP A 426 -7.21 -16.87 -7.10
C ASP A 426 -6.33 -16.65 -5.85
N GLU A 427 -5.35 -17.52 -5.62
CA GLU A 427 -4.31 -17.28 -4.59
C GLU A 427 -3.24 -16.32 -5.13
N GLU A 428 -2.88 -16.46 -6.41
CA GLU A 428 -1.82 -15.71 -7.08
C GLU A 428 -2.36 -14.84 -8.24
N PRO A 429 -1.70 -13.74 -8.62
CA PRO A 429 -2.13 -12.92 -9.75
C PRO A 429 -2.21 -13.70 -11.08
N THR A 430 -3.34 -13.63 -11.76
CA THR A 430 -3.54 -14.22 -13.08
C THR A 430 -2.98 -13.29 -14.17
N LYS A 431 -2.17 -13.85 -15.07
CA LYS A 431 -1.73 -13.14 -16.30
C LYS A 431 -2.90 -12.97 -17.26
N VAL A 432 -3.02 -11.75 -17.79
CA VAL A 432 -4.07 -11.36 -18.74
C VAL A 432 -3.50 -11.36 -20.16
N MET A 433 -4.30 -11.74 -21.16
CA MET A 433 -3.90 -11.64 -22.56
C MET A 433 -3.95 -10.17 -22.97
N ALA A 434 -2.98 -9.73 -23.77
CA ALA A 434 -3.02 -8.37 -24.33
C ALA A 434 -4.16 -8.27 -25.37
N GLY A 435 -4.90 -7.15 -25.36
CA GLY A 435 -5.99 -6.89 -26.32
C GLY A 435 -7.38 -7.34 -25.87
N GLU A 436 -7.54 -7.82 -24.63
CA GLU A 436 -8.85 -8.08 -24.02
C GLU A 436 -9.50 -6.76 -23.61
N ILE A 437 -10.84 -6.71 -23.58
CA ILE A 437 -11.52 -5.52 -23.10
C ILE A 437 -11.62 -5.55 -21.57
N ALA A 438 -11.32 -4.43 -20.92
CA ALA A 438 -11.29 -4.34 -19.47
C ALA A 438 -11.76 -2.98 -18.96
N TYR A 439 -12.41 -2.98 -17.80
CA TYR A 439 -12.48 -1.79 -16.96
C TYR A 439 -11.22 -1.74 -16.11
N ALA A 440 -10.56 -0.60 -16.08
CA ALA A 440 -9.38 -0.35 -15.26
C ALA A 440 -9.55 0.95 -14.48
N ASP A 441 -9.24 0.94 -13.20
CA ASP A 441 -9.07 2.18 -12.45
C ASP A 441 -7.66 2.75 -12.69
N HIS A 442 -7.28 3.79 -11.94
CA HIS A 442 -5.98 4.43 -12.05
C HIS A 442 -4.80 3.47 -11.79
N TYR A 443 -5.00 2.41 -10.99
CA TYR A 443 -3.94 1.54 -10.50
C TYR A 443 -4.01 0.10 -11.02
N LYS A 444 -5.21 -0.41 -11.34
CA LYS A 444 -5.45 -1.84 -11.56
C LYS A 444 -6.60 -2.11 -12.53
N LEU A 445 -6.56 -3.29 -13.17
CA LEU A 445 -7.72 -3.86 -13.85
C LEU A 445 -8.78 -4.22 -12.82
N ILE A 446 -10.04 -3.87 -13.09
CA ILE A 446 -11.21 -4.12 -12.23
C ILE A 446 -11.93 -5.40 -12.68
N THR A 447 -12.19 -5.51 -13.98
CA THR A 447 -12.84 -6.68 -14.57
C THR A 447 -12.46 -6.84 -16.04
N LEU A 448 -12.49 -8.08 -16.52
CA LEU A 448 -12.29 -8.45 -17.92
C LEU A 448 -13.59 -8.82 -18.62
N ASP A 449 -13.58 -8.59 -19.92
CA ASP A 449 -14.61 -8.96 -20.90
C ASP A 449 -16.02 -8.58 -20.48
N LEU A 450 -16.21 -7.33 -20.05
CA LEU A 450 -17.52 -6.78 -19.72
C LEU A 450 -18.19 -7.57 -18.58
N ASN A 451 -17.60 -7.46 -17.39
CA ASN A 451 -18.09 -8.08 -16.14
C ASN A 451 -18.08 -9.61 -16.14
N TYR A 452 -17.11 -10.24 -16.83
CA TYR A 452 -16.95 -11.70 -16.86
C TYR A 452 -15.98 -12.23 -15.79
N ARG A 453 -14.88 -11.53 -15.53
CA ARG A 453 -13.89 -11.91 -14.50
C ARG A 453 -13.48 -10.69 -13.68
N ASP A 454 -14.01 -10.62 -12.46
CA ASP A 454 -13.79 -9.50 -11.53
C ASP A 454 -12.62 -9.78 -10.58
N ILE A 455 -11.98 -8.72 -10.10
CA ILE A 455 -10.94 -8.80 -9.06
C ILE A 455 -11.53 -8.93 -7.65
N ASP A 456 -10.74 -9.52 -6.74
CA ASP A 456 -11.18 -9.71 -5.35
C ASP A 456 -11.29 -8.38 -4.58
N SER A 457 -10.35 -7.45 -4.81
CA SER A 457 -10.23 -6.22 -3.99
C SER A 457 -11.41 -5.25 -4.08
N THR A 458 -12.24 -5.33 -5.12
CA THR A 458 -13.41 -4.47 -5.35
C THR A 458 -14.74 -5.21 -5.16
N LYS A 459 -14.70 -6.45 -4.66
CA LYS A 459 -15.91 -7.28 -4.51
C LYS A 459 -16.91 -6.66 -3.55
N ILE A 460 -18.18 -6.84 -3.87
CA ILE A 460 -19.28 -6.46 -2.98
C ILE A 460 -19.36 -7.48 -1.83
N THR A 461 -19.27 -6.98 -0.60
CA THR A 461 -19.44 -7.74 0.64
C THR A 461 -20.55 -7.13 1.49
N GLU A 462 -20.98 -7.82 2.54
CA GLU A 462 -21.95 -7.34 3.53
C GLU A 462 -21.52 -6.02 4.21
N ASN A 463 -20.22 -5.73 4.21
CA ASN A 463 -19.66 -4.49 4.74
C ASN A 463 -19.66 -3.33 3.72
N THR A 464 -20.01 -3.59 2.47
CA THR A 464 -20.05 -2.54 1.42
C THR A 464 -21.23 -1.62 1.68
N LYS A 465 -20.98 -0.30 1.68
CA LYS A 465 -22.04 0.72 1.88
C LYS A 465 -22.33 1.56 0.64
N LYS A 466 -21.41 1.55 -0.32
CA LYS A 466 -21.53 2.26 -1.59
C LYS A 466 -21.17 1.34 -2.75
N ILE A 467 -22.12 1.14 -3.65
CA ILE A 467 -21.96 0.31 -4.86
C ILE A 467 -21.86 1.24 -6.07
N ILE A 468 -20.90 0.99 -6.96
CA ILE A 468 -21.01 1.45 -8.34
C ILE A 468 -21.46 0.27 -9.20
N LEU A 469 -22.51 0.49 -9.99
CA LEU A 469 -23.07 -0.51 -10.88
C LEU A 469 -22.83 -0.06 -12.31
N TYR A 470 -22.22 -0.93 -13.11
CA TYR A 470 -22.00 -0.72 -14.54
C TYR A 470 -22.98 -1.54 -15.37
N ALA A 471 -23.37 -1.00 -16.53
CA ALA A 471 -24.07 -1.72 -17.58
C ALA A 471 -23.29 -1.59 -18.90
N ASP A 472 -23.00 -2.74 -19.51
CA ASP A 472 -22.15 -2.81 -20.68
C ASP A 472 -22.91 -2.48 -21.96
N GLY A 473 -22.39 -1.53 -22.75
CA GLY A 473 -22.79 -1.36 -24.13
C GLY A 473 -22.06 -2.35 -25.04
N ALA A 474 -22.74 -2.80 -26.09
CA ALA A 474 -22.19 -3.69 -27.09
C ALA A 474 -22.76 -3.35 -28.48
N PRO A 475 -22.09 -3.77 -29.58
CA PRO A 475 -22.60 -3.57 -30.92
C PRO A 475 -24.06 -4.01 -31.07
N GLY A 476 -24.90 -3.10 -31.58
CA GLY A 476 -26.33 -3.33 -31.80
C GLY A 476 -27.25 -2.97 -30.63
N LEU A 477 -26.73 -2.63 -29.44
CA LEU A 477 -27.52 -2.14 -28.31
C LEU A 477 -27.69 -0.61 -28.34
N SER A 478 -28.90 -0.13 -28.06
CA SER A 478 -29.15 1.30 -27.87
C SER A 478 -28.82 1.74 -26.44
N GLU A 479 -28.58 3.04 -26.26
CA GLU A 479 -28.38 3.62 -24.92
C GLU A 479 -29.61 3.41 -24.02
N GLU A 480 -30.82 3.51 -24.57
CA GLU A 480 -32.06 3.27 -23.83
C GLU A 480 -32.14 1.83 -23.29
N GLU A 481 -31.71 0.83 -24.07
CA GLU A 481 -31.67 -0.56 -23.62
C GLU A 481 -30.68 -0.74 -22.46
N VAL A 482 -29.48 -0.16 -22.57
CA VAL A 482 -28.42 -0.28 -21.55
C VAL A 482 -28.78 0.49 -20.28
N VAL A 483 -29.27 1.72 -20.41
CA VAL A 483 -29.75 2.54 -19.28
C VAL A 483 -30.95 1.88 -18.61
N GLY A 484 -31.88 1.33 -19.38
CA GLY A 484 -33.04 0.60 -18.85
C GLY A 484 -32.64 -0.64 -18.03
N ALA A 485 -31.65 -1.41 -18.50
CA ALA A 485 -31.11 -2.54 -17.74
C ALA A 485 -30.39 -2.09 -16.47
N LEU A 486 -29.61 -1.01 -16.54
CA LEU A 486 -28.93 -0.45 -15.38
C LEU A 486 -29.91 0.04 -14.32
N GLN A 487 -30.93 0.81 -14.73
CA GLN A 487 -31.97 1.32 -13.83
C GLN A 487 -32.67 0.17 -13.13
N LYS A 488 -33.06 -0.86 -13.88
CA LYS A 488 -33.69 -2.06 -13.31
C LYS A 488 -32.79 -2.77 -12.29
N GLY A 489 -31.49 -2.90 -12.58
CA GLY A 489 -30.53 -3.47 -11.64
C GLY A 489 -30.40 -2.64 -10.36
N ALA A 490 -30.35 -1.31 -10.49
CA ALA A 490 -30.31 -0.39 -9.37
C ALA A 490 -31.60 -0.42 -8.54
N ASP A 491 -32.76 -0.52 -9.18
CA ASP A 491 -34.07 -0.63 -8.52
C ASP A 491 -34.17 -1.92 -7.69
N TYR A 492 -33.69 -3.06 -8.22
CA TYR A 492 -33.64 -4.29 -7.44
C TYR A 492 -32.68 -4.17 -6.25
N ILE A 493 -31.49 -3.60 -6.43
CA ILE A 493 -30.58 -3.36 -5.31
C ILE A 493 -31.27 -2.46 -4.27
N GLN A 494 -31.93 -1.39 -4.69
CA GLN A 494 -32.65 -0.50 -3.77
C GLN A 494 -33.80 -1.21 -3.05
N GLN A 495 -34.54 -2.06 -3.74
CA GLN A 495 -35.65 -2.83 -3.16
C GLN A 495 -35.16 -3.76 -2.04
N PHE A 496 -34.04 -4.45 -2.24
CA PHE A 496 -33.58 -5.52 -1.32
C PHE A 496 -32.45 -5.11 -0.37
N CYS A 497 -31.76 -4.01 -0.68
CA CYS A 497 -30.64 -3.48 0.12
C CYS A 497 -30.88 -2.04 0.59
N GLY A 498 -31.93 -1.36 0.14
CA GLY A 498 -32.12 0.07 0.38
C GLY A 498 -31.10 0.95 -0.37
N GLY A 499 -30.89 2.15 0.13
CA GLY A 499 -29.93 3.11 -0.42
C GLY A 499 -30.51 4.08 -1.44
N ASN A 500 -29.68 5.05 -1.83
CA ASN A 500 -30.04 6.16 -2.72
C ASN A 500 -29.35 5.99 -4.08
N ILE A 501 -30.14 5.90 -5.15
CA ILE A 501 -29.64 5.76 -6.53
C ILE A 501 -29.29 7.15 -7.07
N SER A 502 -28.06 7.31 -7.55
CA SER A 502 -27.59 8.52 -8.23
C SER A 502 -28.08 8.56 -9.68
N PRO A 503 -28.12 9.74 -10.34
CA PRO A 503 -28.42 9.81 -11.77
C PRO A 503 -27.52 8.89 -12.59
N ILE A 504 -28.11 8.16 -13.54
CA ILE A 504 -27.36 7.32 -14.47
C ILE A 504 -26.54 8.21 -15.41
N THR A 505 -25.28 7.85 -15.59
CA THR A 505 -24.36 8.52 -16.53
C THR A 505 -23.95 7.55 -17.63
N VAL A 506 -23.98 8.02 -18.88
CA VAL A 506 -23.51 7.28 -20.05
C VAL A 506 -22.12 7.78 -20.45
N VAL A 507 -21.18 6.86 -20.67
CA VAL A 507 -19.77 7.13 -20.94
C VAL A 507 -19.42 6.63 -22.34
N ARG A 508 -18.88 7.52 -23.19
CA ARG A 508 -18.67 7.29 -24.62
C ARG A 508 -17.23 7.44 -25.07
#